data_AF-A0A359KRP7-F1
#
_entry.id   AF-A0A359KRP7-F1
#
_cell.length_a   1.000
_cell.length_b   1.000
_cell.length_c   1.000
_cell.angle_alpha   90.00
_cell.angle_beta   90.00
_cell.angle_gamma   90.00
#
_symmetry.space_group_name_H-M   'P 1'
#
loop_
_entity.id
_entity.type
_entity.pdbx_description
1 polymer ?
#
loop_
_entity_poly.entity_id
_entity_poly.type
_entity_poly.pdbx_seq_one_letter_code
_entity_poly.pdbx_strand_id
1 'polypeptide(L)'
;MDTRHDIGHAPDMIQIDKVLGLEERKGYRDDAASNGIARFVGERVARLLRIADADERGRIQDLEALLAEYSSVPAANRPAVIAEARRILGDLQRPPVAESSSPATEAQPRTSR
;
A
#
# COMPACT_ATOMS: atom_id res chain seq x y z
N MET A 1 14.01 0.01 -27.92
CA MET A 1 12.54 0.10 -27.79
C MET A 1 12.19 -0.80 -26.62
N ASP A 2 12.18 -0.25 -25.42
CA ASP A 2 11.93 -0.99 -24.19
C ASP A 2 10.77 -0.33 -23.44
N THR A 3 9.55 -0.70 -23.85
CA THR A 3 8.28 -0.22 -23.28
C THR A 3 7.42 -1.42 -22.90
N ARG A 4 7.94 -2.30 -22.03
CA ARG A 4 7.21 -3.49 -21.56
C ARG A 4 7.17 -3.67 -20.04
N HIS A 5 7.49 -2.65 -19.25
CA HIS A 5 7.32 -2.71 -17.79
C HIS A 5 5.94 -2.21 -17.28
N ASP A 6 5.03 -1.78 -18.17
CA ASP A 6 3.91 -0.93 -17.74
C ASP A 6 2.55 -1.64 -17.48
N ILE A 7 2.37 -2.91 -17.85
CA ILE A 7 0.99 -3.42 -18.06
C ILE A 7 0.48 -4.40 -16.98
N GLY A 8 1.36 -4.90 -16.10
CA GLY A 8 0.96 -5.91 -15.11
C GLY A 8 0.37 -5.35 -13.81
N HIS A 9 1.01 -4.33 -13.23
CA HIS A 9 0.72 -3.88 -11.86
C HIS A 9 -0.43 -2.86 -11.77
N ALA A 10 -0.48 -1.91 -12.70
CA ALA A 10 -1.42 -0.80 -12.68
C ALA A 10 -2.90 -1.23 -12.58
N PRO A 11 -3.41 -2.21 -13.35
CA PRO A 11 -4.84 -2.53 -13.31
C PRO A 11 -5.27 -3.14 -11.96
N ASP A 12 -4.46 -3.99 -11.35
CA ASP A 12 -4.77 -4.60 -10.05
C ASP A 12 -4.68 -3.57 -8.92
N MET A 13 -3.65 -2.72 -8.91
CA MET A 13 -3.52 -1.63 -7.90
C MET A 13 -4.67 -0.62 -7.99
N ILE A 14 -5.06 -0.20 -9.20
CA ILE A 14 -6.20 0.71 -9.42
C ILE A 14 -7.50 0.07 -8.93
N GLN A 15 -7.68 -1.24 -9.14
CA GLN A 15 -8.87 -1.94 -8.69
C GLN A 15 -8.93 -2.08 -7.16
N ILE A 16 -7.79 -2.33 -6.50
CA ILE A 16 -7.71 -2.34 -5.04
C ILE A 16 -8.09 -0.95 -4.50
N ASP A 17 -7.47 0.13 -4.97
CA ASP A 17 -7.78 1.50 -4.51
C ASP A 17 -9.27 1.84 -4.69
N LYS A 18 -9.87 1.47 -5.83
CA LYS A 18 -11.31 1.67 -6.08
C LYS A 18 -12.20 0.98 -5.05
N VAL A 19 -11.87 -0.25 -4.66
CA VAL A 19 -12.65 -1.01 -3.67
C VAL A 19 -12.48 -0.41 -2.28
N LEU A 20 -11.27 -0.01 -1.90
CA LEU A 20 -11.04 0.68 -0.63
C LEU A 20 -11.78 2.04 -0.57
N GLY A 21 -11.77 2.81 -1.65
CA GLY A 21 -12.54 4.05 -1.76
C GLY A 21 -14.06 3.86 -1.80
N LEU A 22 -14.56 2.68 -2.17
CA LEU A 22 -15.98 2.34 -2.03
C LEU A 22 -16.35 2.10 -0.57
N GLU A 23 -15.51 1.41 0.18
CA GLU A 23 -15.72 1.13 1.59
C GLU A 23 -15.72 2.42 2.43
N GLU A 24 -14.79 3.33 2.16
CA GLU A 24 -14.75 4.66 2.77
C GLU A 24 -16.03 5.45 2.50
N ARG A 25 -16.52 5.46 1.24
CA ARG A 25 -17.79 6.13 0.88
C ARG A 25 -19.02 5.51 1.53
N LYS A 26 -18.99 4.21 1.84
CA LYS A 26 -20.06 3.51 2.56
C LYS A 26 -19.99 3.72 4.08
N GLY A 27 -18.90 4.28 4.60
CA GLY A 27 -18.73 4.58 6.00
C GLY A 27 -18.54 3.33 6.88
N TYR A 28 -17.96 2.26 6.33
CA TYR A 28 -17.47 1.09 7.08
C TYR A 28 -18.51 0.24 7.82
N ARG A 29 -19.79 0.34 7.44
CA ARG A 29 -20.94 -0.22 8.19
C ARG A 29 -21.35 -1.64 7.80
N ASP A 30 -20.74 -2.20 6.76
CA ASP A 30 -21.20 -3.43 6.12
C ASP A 30 -20.18 -4.57 6.32
N ASP A 31 -20.51 -5.50 7.22
CA ASP A 31 -19.66 -6.66 7.53
C ASP A 31 -19.66 -7.73 6.42
N ALA A 32 -20.66 -7.73 5.53
CA ALA A 32 -20.62 -8.58 4.34
C ALA A 32 -19.64 -8.00 3.30
N ALA A 33 -19.57 -6.67 3.20
CA ALA A 33 -18.60 -5.99 2.37
C ALA A 33 -17.15 -6.23 2.83
N SER A 34 -16.88 -6.27 4.13
CA SER A 34 -15.52 -6.46 4.66
C SER A 34 -14.91 -7.83 4.30
N ASN A 35 -15.70 -8.91 4.35
CA ASN A 35 -15.27 -10.23 3.85
C ASN A 35 -15.02 -10.23 2.34
N GLY A 36 -15.87 -9.54 1.58
CA GLY A 36 -15.69 -9.36 0.14
C GLY A 36 -14.40 -8.62 -0.20
N ILE A 37 -14.06 -7.57 0.57
CA ILE A 37 -12.83 -6.79 0.41
C ILE A 37 -11.60 -7.65 0.68
N ALA A 38 -11.55 -8.37 1.82
CA ALA A 38 -10.41 -9.22 2.17
C ALA A 38 -10.11 -10.24 1.05
N ARG A 39 -11.15 -10.92 0.55
CA ARG A 39 -11.02 -11.88 -0.56
C ARG A 39 -10.58 -11.19 -1.86
N PHE A 40 -11.27 -10.12 -2.25
CA PHE A 40 -11.02 -9.40 -3.51
C PHE A 40 -9.59 -8.86 -3.59
N VAL A 41 -9.10 -8.32 -2.47
CA VAL A 41 -7.76 -7.76 -2.37
C VAL A 41 -6.73 -8.88 -2.31
N GLY A 42 -6.95 -9.93 -1.51
CA GLY A 42 -6.04 -11.08 -1.44
C GLY A 42 -5.77 -11.72 -2.81
N GLU A 43 -6.80 -11.94 -3.63
CA GLU A 43 -6.65 -12.49 -4.98
C GLU A 43 -5.79 -11.60 -5.92
N ARG A 44 -5.80 -10.28 -5.71
CA ARG A 44 -5.02 -9.30 -6.50
C ARG A 44 -3.61 -9.16 -5.98
N VAL A 45 -3.45 -9.07 -4.66
CA VAL A 45 -2.14 -9.03 -4.00
C VAL A 45 -1.34 -10.28 -4.34
N ALA A 46 -1.97 -11.46 -4.35
CA ALA A 46 -1.32 -12.70 -4.79
C ALA A 46 -0.86 -12.65 -6.27
N ARG A 47 -1.56 -11.92 -7.15
CA ARG A 47 -1.10 -11.70 -8.52
C ARG A 47 0.06 -10.72 -8.58
N LEU A 48 -0.04 -9.60 -7.86
CA LEU A 48 1.03 -8.60 -7.75
C LEU A 48 2.33 -9.26 -7.25
N LEU A 49 2.28 -10.10 -6.22
CA LEU A 49 3.44 -10.81 -5.68
C LEU A 49 4.12 -11.79 -6.66
N ARG A 50 3.41 -12.27 -7.69
CA ARG A 50 4.02 -13.15 -8.71
C ARG A 50 4.88 -12.39 -9.71
N ILE A 51 4.58 -11.11 -9.92
CA ILE A 51 5.22 -10.27 -10.93
C ILE A 51 6.05 -9.14 -10.31
N ALA A 52 5.97 -8.93 -9.00
CA ALA A 52 6.67 -7.87 -8.29
C ALA A 52 8.19 -8.08 -8.25
N ASP A 53 8.91 -7.00 -8.51
CA ASP A 53 10.34 -6.90 -8.29
C ASP A 53 10.69 -6.86 -6.80
N ALA A 54 11.96 -7.09 -6.47
CA ALA A 54 12.44 -7.16 -5.08
C ALA A 54 12.09 -5.90 -4.26
N ASP A 55 12.14 -4.73 -4.89
CA ASP A 55 11.90 -3.43 -4.26
C ASP A 55 10.41 -3.21 -3.89
N GLU A 56 9.49 -3.79 -4.67
CA GLU A 56 8.04 -3.63 -4.47
C GLU A 56 7.47 -4.75 -3.60
N ARG A 57 8.11 -5.92 -3.62
CA ARG A 57 7.62 -7.14 -2.96
C ARG A 57 7.34 -6.94 -1.47
N GLY A 58 8.23 -6.24 -0.75
CA GLY A 58 8.05 -5.96 0.67
C GLY A 58 6.77 -5.15 0.93
N ARG A 59 6.56 -4.08 0.18
CA ARG A 59 5.36 -3.22 0.30
C ARG A 59 4.08 -3.97 -0.06
N ILE A 60 4.13 -4.86 -1.05
CA ILE A 60 2.98 -5.68 -1.43
C ILE A 60 2.66 -6.71 -0.33
N GLN A 61 3.67 -7.26 0.35
CA GLN A 61 3.48 -8.13 1.52
C GLN A 61 2.89 -7.37 2.71
N ASP A 62 3.32 -6.13 2.95
CA ASP A 62 2.72 -5.27 3.98
C ASP A 62 1.23 -5.02 3.69
N LEU A 63 0.89 -4.77 2.43
CA LEU A 63 -0.51 -4.63 1.99
C LEU A 63 -1.31 -5.93 2.19
N GLU A 64 -0.70 -7.09 1.92
CA GLU A 64 -1.31 -8.40 2.18
C GLU A 64 -1.63 -8.58 3.67
N ALA A 65 -0.63 -8.39 4.53
CA ALA A 65 -0.76 -8.57 5.97
C ALA A 65 -1.80 -7.64 6.58
N LEU A 66 -1.85 -6.39 6.11
CA LEU A 66 -2.80 -5.39 6.59
C LEU A 66 -4.26 -5.74 6.25
N LEU A 67 -4.51 -6.39 5.11
CA LEU A 67 -5.85 -6.65 4.60
C LEU A 67 -6.30 -8.12 4.68
N ALA A 68 -5.41 -9.05 4.99
CA ALA A 68 -5.71 -10.49 5.12
C ALA A 68 -6.84 -10.76 6.13
N GLU A 69 -6.85 -10.03 7.24
CA GLU A 69 -7.85 -10.15 8.31
C GLU A 69 -8.80 -8.95 8.38
N TYR A 70 -8.98 -8.22 7.27
CA TYR A 70 -9.81 -7.01 7.24
C TYR A 70 -11.25 -7.25 7.72
N SER A 71 -11.81 -8.44 7.49
CA SER A 71 -13.14 -8.81 7.96
C SER A 71 -13.25 -8.89 9.49
N SER A 72 -12.14 -9.16 10.18
CA SER A 72 -12.06 -9.21 11.64
C SER A 72 -11.78 -7.83 12.27
N VAL A 73 -11.46 -6.81 11.46
CA VAL A 73 -11.19 -5.46 11.95
C VAL A 73 -12.50 -4.80 12.41
N PRO A 74 -12.57 -4.30 13.66
CA PRO A 74 -13.73 -3.55 14.15
C PRO A 74 -14.00 -2.31 13.30
N ALA A 75 -15.27 -1.98 13.06
CA ALA A 75 -15.66 -0.85 12.20
C ALA A 75 -15.01 0.49 12.59
N ALA A 76 -14.76 0.72 13.89
CA ALA A 76 -14.08 1.92 14.39
C ALA A 76 -12.60 2.02 13.94
N ASN A 77 -11.95 0.89 13.66
CA ASN A 77 -10.53 0.81 13.27
C ASN A 77 -10.34 0.70 11.75
N ARG A 78 -11.40 0.32 11.02
CA ARG A 78 -11.39 0.20 9.54
C ARG A 78 -10.90 1.46 8.81
N PRO A 79 -11.24 2.71 9.22
CA PRO A 79 -10.72 3.91 8.57
C PRO A 79 -9.20 3.99 8.59
N ALA A 80 -8.56 3.64 9.73
CA ALA A 80 -7.11 3.68 9.86
C ALA A 80 -6.43 2.61 8.98
N VAL A 81 -7.00 1.40 8.96
CA VAL A 81 -6.50 0.31 8.11
C VAL A 81 -6.61 0.65 6.63
N ILE A 82 -7.73 1.23 6.20
CA ILE A 82 -7.91 1.67 4.80
C ILE A 82 -6.98 2.82 4.44
N ALA A 83 -6.80 3.80 5.33
CA ALA A 83 -5.88 4.91 5.10
C ALA A 83 -4.44 4.41 4.89
N GLU A 84 -3.99 3.46 5.71
CA GLU A 84 -2.65 2.88 5.60
C GLU A 84 -2.50 2.03 4.33
N ALA A 85 -3.51 1.22 3.98
CA ALA A 85 -3.50 0.45 2.73
C ALA A 85 -3.40 1.35 1.49
N ARG A 86 -4.12 2.48 1.48
CA ARG A 86 -4.06 3.45 0.38
C ARG A 86 -2.73 4.19 0.35
N ARG A 87 -2.09 4.45 1.50
CA ARG A 87 -0.73 4.99 1.57
C ARG A 87 0.28 4.04 0.91
N ILE A 88 0.24 2.76 1.25
CA ILE A 88 1.11 1.73 0.64
C ILE A 88 0.91 1.64 -0.87
N LEU A 89 -0.35 1.65 -1.34
CA LEU A 89 -0.67 1.69 -2.76
C LEU A 89 -0.13 2.94 -3.46
N GLY A 90 -0.21 4.10 -2.80
CA GLY A 90 0.36 5.35 -3.31
C GLY A 90 1.88 5.31 -3.42
N ASP A 91 2.56 4.67 -2.47
CA ASP A 91 4.02 4.48 -2.50
C ASP A 91 4.44 3.51 -3.60
N LEU A 92 3.65 2.46 -3.87
CA LEU A 92 3.86 1.53 -4.98
C LEU A 92 3.66 2.18 -6.36
N GLN A 93 2.81 3.21 -6.45
CA GLN A 93 2.57 3.95 -7.69
C GLN A 93 3.59 5.06 -7.95
N ARG A 94 4.33 5.50 -6.93
CA ARG A 94 5.38 6.50 -7.10
C ARG A 94 6.64 5.81 -7.60
N PRO A 95 7.30 6.32 -8.65
CA PRO A 95 8.64 5.87 -8.98
C PRO A 95 9.52 6.07 -7.74
N PRO A 96 10.47 5.15 -7.45
CA PRO A 96 11.38 5.30 -6.33
C PRO A 96 12.08 6.65 -6.50
N VAL A 97 11.71 7.61 -5.66
CA VAL A 97 12.42 8.88 -5.59
C VAL A 97 13.76 8.48 -5.02
N ALA A 98 14.81 8.50 -5.86
CA ALA A 98 16.17 8.34 -5.39
C ALA A 98 16.32 9.27 -4.18
N GLU A 99 16.55 8.69 -3.01
CA GLU A 99 16.76 9.44 -1.78
C GLU A 99 17.92 10.39 -2.04
N SER A 100 17.58 11.63 -2.38
CA SER A 100 18.52 12.71 -2.45
C SER A 100 19.05 12.86 -1.04
N SER A 101 20.32 12.51 -0.90
CA SER A 101 21.08 12.54 0.33
C SER A 101 20.70 13.78 1.14
N SER A 102 20.13 13.58 2.33
CA SER A 102 20.09 14.66 3.32
C SER A 102 21.54 15.05 3.60
N PRO A 103 21.95 16.32 3.42
CA PRO A 103 23.28 16.73 3.82
C PRO A 103 23.35 16.60 5.33
N ALA A 104 24.29 15.77 5.80
CA ALA A 104 24.65 15.67 7.19
C ALA A 104 24.89 17.11 7.70
N THR A 105 24.03 17.56 8.60
CA THR A 105 24.35 18.71 9.44
C THR A 105 25.47 18.26 10.35
N GLU A 106 26.70 18.53 9.91
CA GLU A 106 27.89 18.54 10.77
C GLU A 106 27.65 19.60 11.86
N ALA A 107 27.01 19.19 12.94
CA ALA A 107 27.03 19.92 14.20
C ALA A 107 28.48 19.81 14.73
N GLN A 108 29.30 20.81 14.36
CA GLN A 108 30.66 20.95 14.88
C GLN A 108 30.63 20.96 16.41
N PRO A 109 31.54 20.22 17.06
CA PRO A 109 31.59 20.12 18.51
C PRO A 109 32.01 21.44 19.13
N ARG A 110 31.28 21.86 20.17
CA ARG A 110 31.74 22.89 21.11
C ARG A 110 32.98 22.39 21.81
N THR A 111 34.15 22.98 21.54
CA THR A 111 35.31 22.89 22.44
C THR A 111 36.21 24.13 22.34
N SER A 112 36.18 24.91 23.44
CA SER A 112 37.26 25.68 24.06
C SER A 112 37.93 26.87 23.37
N ARG A 113 37.73 28.08 23.93
CA ARG A 113 38.72 28.73 24.83
C ARG A 113 38.09 29.88 25.62
#